data_AF-A7T0R5-F1
#
_entry.id   AF-A7T0R5-F1
#
_cell.length_a   1.000
_cell.length_b   1.000
_cell.length_c   1.000
_cell.angle_alpha   90.00
_cell.angle_beta   90.00
_cell.angle_gamma   90.00
#
_symmetry.space_group_name_H-M   'P 1'
#
loop_
_entity.id
_entity.type
_entity.pdbx_description
1 polymer ?
#
loop_
_entity_poly.entity_id
_entity_poly.type
_entity_poly.pdbx_seq_one_letter_code
_entity_poly.pdbx_strand_id
1 'polypeptide(L)'
;ADLVFITETWLKESVSDGVINIPDFSVVRRDRMEQMHGGVCAYIKDGCRFQHLKELNCCEDHESLWLHLRPDRLPRGFHCIIAAAIYHPPSADDQSLQEHLFQSLALVESKFPNSGILLTGYFNRLNVSGLLRHFRLKQIVKVPTRKDATLDLILTNMHDHYAAPQAFPPFGLSDHNTVLAAAIDKKQNNNRKKTIIKRDLRTSSKAALGRYLISIDWS
;
A
#
# COMPACT_ATOMS: atom_id res chain seq x y z
N ALA A 1 0.82 2.11 -9.09
CA ALA A 1 0.78 1.84 -7.64
C ALA A 1 -0.57 2.28 -7.11
N ASP A 2 -1.09 1.65 -6.05
CA ASP A 2 -2.36 2.06 -5.43
C ASP A 2 -2.14 2.86 -4.12
N LEU A 3 -0.91 2.80 -3.58
CA LEU A 3 -0.46 3.50 -2.39
C LEU A 3 1.00 3.90 -2.59
N VAL A 4 1.35 5.15 -2.30
CA VAL A 4 2.71 5.69 -2.40
C VAL A 4 3.04 6.41 -1.10
N PHE A 5 4.24 6.18 -0.57
CA PHE A 5 4.76 6.87 0.61
C PHE A 5 6.01 7.65 0.23
N ILE A 6 6.10 8.89 0.70
CA ILE A 6 7.23 9.78 0.51
C ILE A 6 7.67 10.29 1.88
N THR A 7 8.94 10.10 2.19
CA THR A 7 9.60 10.67 3.38
C THR A 7 10.52 11.80 2.96
N GLU A 8 10.81 12.73 3.86
CA GLU A 8 11.60 13.93 3.57
C GLU A 8 10.98 14.80 2.46
N THR A 9 9.68 15.06 2.56
CA THR A 9 8.94 15.84 1.56
C THR A 9 9.35 17.31 1.51
N TRP A 10 9.84 17.83 2.64
CA TRP A 10 10.22 19.24 2.87
C TRP A 10 9.07 20.21 2.55
N LEU A 11 7.84 19.71 2.61
CA LEU A 11 6.63 20.48 2.44
C LEU A 11 6.34 21.28 3.71
N LYS A 12 5.63 22.38 3.52
CA LYS A 12 5.15 23.26 4.57
C LYS A 12 3.63 23.39 4.45
N GLU A 13 2.99 23.71 5.56
CA GLU A 13 1.54 23.96 5.60
C GLU A 13 1.09 25.05 4.60
N SER A 14 1.97 26.02 4.33
CA SER A 14 1.74 27.08 3.33
C SER A 14 1.67 26.60 1.88
N VAL A 15 2.21 25.41 1.57
CA VAL A 15 2.09 24.81 0.23
C VAL A 15 0.70 24.20 0.12
N SER A 16 -0.12 24.65 -0.83
CA SER A 16 -1.44 24.06 -1.05
C SER A 16 -1.34 22.64 -1.62
N ASP A 17 -2.25 21.75 -1.21
CA ASP A 17 -2.37 20.40 -1.76
C ASP A 17 -2.57 20.41 -3.29
N GLY A 18 -3.17 21.48 -3.84
CA GLY A 18 -3.35 21.63 -5.29
C GLY A 18 -2.04 21.69 -6.09
N VAL A 19 -0.93 22.13 -5.46
CA VAL A 19 0.40 22.20 -6.10
C VAL A 19 1.04 20.82 -6.24
N ILE A 20 0.75 19.94 -5.28
CA ILE A 20 1.30 18.57 -5.20
C ILE A 20 0.30 17.52 -5.67
N ASN A 21 -0.83 17.95 -6.23
CA ASN A 21 -1.91 17.06 -6.63
C ASN A 21 -1.48 16.11 -7.74
N ILE A 22 -1.68 14.82 -7.52
CA ILE A 22 -1.51 13.78 -8.53
C ILE A 22 -2.91 13.34 -8.95
N PRO A 23 -3.27 13.43 -10.25
CA PRO A 23 -4.57 12.97 -10.73
C PRO A 23 -4.87 11.54 -10.30
N ASP A 24 -6.12 11.28 -9.89
CA ASP A 24 -6.62 10.00 -9.39
C ASP A 24 -6.03 9.55 -8.03
N PHE A 25 -5.42 10.47 -7.28
CA PHE A 25 -4.92 10.21 -5.93
C PHE A 25 -5.37 11.28 -4.94
N SER A 26 -5.75 10.81 -3.76
CA SER A 26 -5.92 11.61 -2.56
C SER A 26 -4.58 11.71 -1.81
N VAL A 27 -4.24 12.89 -1.31
CA VAL A 27 -3.00 13.14 -0.54
C VAL A 27 -3.29 13.26 0.95
N VAL A 28 -2.47 12.61 1.78
CA VAL A 28 -2.41 12.84 3.22
C VAL A 28 -0.97 13.10 3.60
N ARG A 29 -0.70 14.19 4.30
CA ARG A 29 0.65 14.57 4.69
C ARG A 29 0.75 15.01 6.13
N ARG A 30 1.97 14.98 6.63
CA ARG A 30 2.38 15.53 7.91
C ARG A 30 3.67 16.30 7.69
N ASP A 31 3.54 17.62 7.70
CA ASP A 31 4.62 18.56 7.44
C ASP A 31 5.28 18.98 8.76
N ARG A 32 6.56 19.36 8.74
CA ARG A 32 7.21 19.97 9.91
C ARG A 32 6.84 21.44 9.99
N MET A 33 6.53 21.91 11.20
CA MET A 33 6.17 23.31 11.45
C MET A 33 7.41 24.23 11.49
N GLU A 34 8.46 23.83 12.23
CA GLU A 34 9.57 24.72 12.56
C GLU A 34 10.87 24.45 11.79
N GLN A 35 11.10 23.21 11.36
CA GLN A 35 12.34 22.81 10.72
C GLN A 35 12.23 22.79 9.19
N MET A 36 13.34 23.08 8.51
CA MET A 36 13.40 23.17 7.05
C MET A 36 13.31 21.82 6.33
N HIS A 37 13.77 20.75 6.96
CA HIS A 37 13.85 19.41 6.37
C HIS A 37 12.98 18.44 7.16
N GLY A 38 12.44 17.41 6.49
CA GLY A 38 11.59 16.38 7.08
C GLY A 38 10.22 16.29 6.39
N GLY A 39 9.23 15.80 7.11
CA GLY A 39 7.87 15.59 6.64
C GLY A 39 7.66 14.23 5.99
N VAL A 40 6.42 13.76 6.07
CA VAL A 40 5.98 12.49 5.46
C VAL A 40 4.66 12.69 4.73
N CYS A 41 4.49 12.01 3.60
CA CYS A 41 3.29 12.09 2.77
C CYS A 41 2.92 10.71 2.23
N ALA A 42 1.62 10.51 2.07
CA ALA A 42 1.03 9.34 1.44
C ALA A 42 0.07 9.77 0.32
N TYR A 43 0.20 9.16 -0.84
CA TYR A 43 -0.79 9.24 -1.91
C TYR A 43 -1.58 7.94 -1.94
N ILE A 44 -2.90 8.05 -1.88
CA ILE A 44 -3.84 6.93 -1.89
C ILE A 44 -4.66 7.04 -3.16
N LYS A 45 -4.67 6.00 -3.98
CA LYS A 45 -5.45 5.99 -5.22
C LYS A 45 -6.93 6.12 -4.93
N ASP A 46 -7.61 6.93 -5.73
CA ASP A 46 -9.04 7.16 -5.59
C ASP A 46 -9.83 5.85 -5.72
N GLY A 47 -10.92 5.77 -4.94
CA GLY A 47 -11.73 4.56 -4.77
C GLY A 47 -11.32 3.70 -3.57
N CYS A 48 -10.12 3.87 -3.01
CA CYS A 48 -9.78 3.28 -1.72
C CYS A 48 -10.35 4.13 -0.58
N ARG A 49 -11.19 3.54 0.28
CA ARG A 49 -11.66 4.23 1.49
C ARG A 49 -10.53 4.30 2.50
N PHE A 50 -10.24 5.50 3.01
CA PHE A 50 -9.20 5.69 4.02
C PHE A 50 -9.62 6.65 5.13
N GLN A 51 -8.93 6.55 6.27
CA GLN A 51 -9.02 7.47 7.39
C GLN A 51 -7.62 7.73 7.96
N HIS A 52 -7.28 8.98 8.23
CA HIS A 52 -6.06 9.36 8.93
C HIS A 52 -6.23 9.09 10.44
N LEU A 53 -5.37 8.23 11.01
CA LEU A 53 -5.38 7.85 12.43
C LEU A 53 -4.44 8.74 13.25
N LYS A 54 -4.81 10.01 13.41
CA LYS A 54 -4.00 11.00 14.16
C LYS A 54 -3.80 10.61 15.62
N GLU A 55 -4.70 9.81 16.19
CA GLU A 55 -4.61 9.36 17.58
C GLU A 55 -3.49 8.34 17.83
N LEU A 56 -2.85 7.83 16.77
CA LEU A 56 -1.66 6.99 16.86
C LEU A 56 -0.37 7.81 16.84
N ASN A 57 -0.44 9.13 16.94
CA ASN A 57 0.72 10.01 17.08
C ASN A 57 0.79 10.50 18.52
N CYS A 58 1.90 10.24 19.22
CA CYS A 58 2.04 10.64 20.63
C CYS A 58 2.51 12.09 20.80
N CYS A 59 3.23 12.62 19.81
CA CYS A 59 3.76 13.98 19.80
C CYS A 59 4.01 14.48 18.36
N GLU A 60 4.38 15.75 18.24
CA GLU A 60 4.77 16.36 16.95
C GLU A 60 6.20 16.01 16.51
N ASP A 61 7.05 15.55 17.42
CA ASP A 61 8.46 15.24 17.12
C ASP A 61 8.62 13.94 16.32
N HIS A 62 7.73 12.97 16.52
CA HIS A 62 7.77 11.69 15.80
C HIS A 62 7.08 11.80 14.45
N GLU A 63 7.87 11.79 13.40
CA GLU A 63 7.41 11.84 12.02
C GLU A 63 6.84 10.51 11.56
N SER A 64 5.60 10.29 11.97
CA SER A 64 4.79 9.14 11.64
C SER A 64 3.44 9.60 11.11
N LEU A 65 2.97 8.97 10.05
CA LEU A 65 1.66 9.19 9.45
C LEU A 65 0.94 7.86 9.35
N TRP A 66 -0.20 7.73 10.02
CA TRP A 66 -0.95 6.47 10.13
C TRP A 66 -2.26 6.53 9.35
N LEU A 67 -2.54 5.49 8.58
CA LEU A 67 -3.73 5.38 7.74
C LEU A 67 -4.45 4.07 8.01
N HIS A 68 -5.76 4.17 8.22
CA HIS A 68 -6.67 3.04 8.13
C HIS A 68 -7.21 2.97 6.71
N LEU A 69 -6.89 1.89 5.99
CA LEU A 69 -7.25 1.65 4.59
C LEU A 69 -8.25 0.49 4.48
N ARG A 70 -9.26 0.68 3.64
CA ARG A 70 -10.27 -0.34 3.32
C ARG A 70 -10.42 -0.46 1.79
N PRO A 71 -9.46 -1.10 1.10
CA PRO A 71 -9.57 -1.37 -0.32
C PRO A 71 -10.68 -2.39 -0.59
N ASP A 72 -11.20 -2.40 -1.82
CA ASP A 72 -12.28 -3.30 -2.23
C ASP A 72 -11.90 -4.79 -2.20
N ARG A 73 -10.60 -5.07 -2.30
CA ARG A 73 -10.05 -6.43 -2.27
C ARG A 73 -8.93 -6.51 -1.25
N LEU A 74 -9.07 -7.43 -0.32
CA LEU A 74 -8.07 -7.77 0.68
C LEU A 74 -7.73 -9.26 0.61
N PRO A 75 -6.49 -9.64 0.97
CA PRO A 75 -6.18 -11.04 1.18
C PRO A 75 -7.07 -11.64 2.27
N ARG A 76 -7.40 -12.92 2.14
CA ARG A 76 -8.25 -13.61 3.12
C ARG A 76 -7.60 -13.55 4.51
N GLY A 77 -8.43 -13.30 5.52
CA GLY A 77 -7.99 -13.18 6.91
C GLY A 77 -7.74 -11.74 7.36
N PHE A 78 -7.72 -10.77 6.44
CA PHE A 78 -7.59 -9.36 6.78
C PHE A 78 -8.88 -8.58 6.48
N HIS A 79 -9.31 -7.73 7.42
CA HIS A 79 -10.53 -6.91 7.27
C HIS A 79 -10.26 -5.45 6.89
N CYS A 80 -9.04 -4.98 7.14
CA CYS A 80 -8.53 -3.67 6.75
C CYS A 80 -6.99 -3.72 6.69
N ILE A 81 -6.38 -2.65 6.21
CA ILE A 81 -4.93 -2.43 6.28
C ILE A 81 -4.68 -1.20 7.15
N ILE A 82 -3.79 -1.31 8.13
CA ILE A 82 -3.21 -0.17 8.84
C ILE A 82 -1.83 0.05 8.25
N ALA A 83 -1.67 1.18 7.55
CA ALA A 83 -0.41 1.55 6.93
C ALA A 83 0.20 2.76 7.64
N ALA A 84 1.51 2.80 7.76
CA ALA A 84 2.20 3.96 8.31
C ALA A 84 3.45 4.33 7.51
N ALA A 85 3.63 5.63 7.31
CA ALA A 85 4.87 6.22 6.81
C ALA A 85 5.68 6.76 7.99
N ILE A 86 6.90 6.27 8.16
CA ILE A 86 7.81 6.64 9.25
C ILE A 86 9.07 7.28 8.67
N TYR A 87 9.45 8.44 9.19
CA TYR A 87 10.78 8.99 8.98
C TYR A 87 11.49 9.08 10.33
N HIS A 88 12.67 8.46 10.44
CA HIS A 88 13.53 8.53 11.62
C HIS A 88 14.80 9.34 11.32
N PRO A 89 14.87 10.61 11.76
CA PRO A 89 16.03 11.44 11.55
C PRO A 89 17.29 10.89 12.25
N PRO A 90 18.50 11.04 11.68
CA PRO A 90 19.74 10.58 12.30
C PRO A 90 20.03 11.12 13.71
N SER A 91 19.49 12.28 14.05
CA SER A 91 19.67 12.95 15.34
C SER A 91 18.55 12.69 16.34
N ALA A 92 17.50 11.95 15.94
CA ALA A 92 16.36 11.69 16.80
C ALA A 92 16.66 10.56 17.80
N ASP A 93 15.93 10.56 18.91
CA ASP A 93 16.06 9.53 19.95
C ASP A 93 15.45 8.20 19.48
N ASP A 94 16.31 7.21 19.28
CA ASP A 94 15.95 5.84 18.92
C ASP A 94 14.96 5.20 19.89
N GLN A 95 15.16 5.38 21.21
CA GLN A 95 14.35 4.72 22.23
C GLN A 95 12.95 5.33 22.27
N SER A 96 12.87 6.66 22.21
CA SER A 96 11.60 7.39 22.16
C SER A 96 10.74 6.96 20.96
N LEU A 97 11.33 6.87 19.76
CA LEU A 97 10.59 6.42 18.58
C LEU A 97 10.21 4.94 18.66
N GLN A 98 11.09 4.07 19.18
CA GLN A 98 10.76 2.64 19.36
C GLN A 98 9.58 2.45 20.31
N GLU A 99 9.55 3.17 21.43
CA GLU A 99 8.45 3.11 22.39
C GLU A 99 7.15 3.61 21.76
N HIS A 100 7.20 4.73 21.04
CA HIS A 100 6.06 5.25 20.28
C HIS A 100 5.50 4.24 19.28
N LEU A 101 6.36 3.66 18.43
CA LEU A 101 5.94 2.67 17.44
C LEU A 101 5.37 1.42 18.12
N PHE A 102 5.94 0.99 19.24
CA PHE A 102 5.47 -0.15 20.00
C PHE A 102 4.07 0.10 20.57
N GLN A 103 3.86 1.24 21.24
CA GLN A 103 2.56 1.61 21.80
C GLN A 103 1.51 1.79 20.70
N SER A 104 1.88 2.42 19.59
CA SER A 104 1.00 2.61 18.42
C SER A 104 0.56 1.27 17.83
N LEU A 105 1.50 0.33 17.64
CA LEU A 105 1.18 -1.01 17.14
C LEU A 105 0.33 -1.82 18.11
N ALA A 106 0.57 -1.70 19.42
CA ALA A 106 -0.26 -2.34 20.44
C ALA A 106 -1.70 -1.81 20.43
N LEU A 107 -1.88 -0.50 20.25
CA LEU A 107 -3.20 0.11 20.05
C LEU A 107 -3.85 -0.36 18.76
N VAL A 108 -3.08 -0.52 17.68
CA VAL A 108 -3.57 -1.05 16.40
C VAL A 108 -4.07 -2.48 16.54
N GLU A 109 -3.34 -3.38 17.19
CA GLU A 109 -3.79 -4.76 17.42
C GLU A 109 -5.07 -4.82 18.26
N SER A 110 -5.21 -3.92 19.23
CA SER A 110 -6.39 -3.81 20.09
C SER A 110 -7.62 -3.27 19.32
N LYS A 111 -7.48 -2.17 18.58
CA LYS A 111 -8.59 -1.51 17.88
C LYS A 111 -8.98 -2.19 16.57
N PHE A 112 -8.00 -2.76 15.87
CA PHE A 112 -8.17 -3.32 14.52
C PHE A 112 -7.68 -4.77 14.48
N PRO A 113 -8.40 -5.70 15.15
CA PRO A 113 -8.03 -7.11 15.16
C PRO A 113 -8.02 -7.67 13.73
N ASN A 114 -7.05 -8.54 13.45
CA ASN A 114 -6.84 -9.12 12.12
C ASN A 114 -6.65 -8.06 11.01
N SER A 115 -6.02 -6.93 11.33
CA SER A 115 -5.61 -5.95 10.32
C SER A 115 -4.29 -6.34 9.65
N GLY A 116 -4.17 -6.01 8.37
CA GLY A 116 -2.90 -6.07 7.67
C GLY A 116 -2.05 -4.87 8.07
N ILE A 117 -0.85 -5.09 8.58
CA ILE A 117 0.06 -4.01 9.01
C ILE A 117 1.07 -3.76 7.90
N LEU A 118 1.24 -2.49 7.52
CA LEU A 118 2.24 -2.03 6.55
C LEU A 118 2.98 -0.81 7.10
N LEU A 119 4.10 -1.04 7.78
CA LEU A 119 4.99 0.03 8.23
C LEU A 119 6.10 0.26 7.20
N THR A 120 6.26 1.48 6.72
CA THR A 120 7.29 1.78 5.72
C THR A 120 7.85 3.20 5.84
N GLY A 121 8.96 3.46 5.18
CA GLY A 121 9.65 4.75 5.14
C GLY A 121 11.13 4.61 5.47
N TYR A 122 11.75 5.74 5.79
CA TYR A 122 13.19 5.85 6.05
C TYR A 122 13.46 5.71 7.55
N PHE A 123 13.86 4.50 7.97
CA PHE A 123 14.14 4.19 9.39
C PHE A 123 15.59 4.49 9.78
N ASN A 124 16.42 4.90 8.82
CA ASN A 124 17.84 5.11 9.02
C ASN A 124 18.51 3.90 9.69
N ARG A 125 18.99 4.03 10.92
CA ARG A 125 19.65 2.95 11.67
C ARG A 125 18.81 2.38 12.82
N LEU A 126 17.52 2.73 12.88
CA LEU A 126 16.65 2.31 13.98
C LEU A 126 16.58 0.78 14.10
N ASN A 127 16.77 0.27 15.32
CA ASN A 127 16.63 -1.16 15.58
C ASN A 127 15.14 -1.55 15.67
N VAL A 128 14.65 -2.21 14.63
CA VAL A 128 13.25 -2.67 14.54
C VAL A 128 13.01 -4.10 15.03
N SER A 129 14.04 -4.79 15.54
CA SER A 129 13.94 -6.22 15.91
C SER A 129 12.87 -6.49 16.98
N GLY A 130 12.69 -5.58 17.93
CA GLY A 130 11.63 -5.63 18.93
C GLY A 130 10.24 -5.61 18.29
N LEU A 131 10.02 -4.70 17.35
CA LEU A 131 8.74 -4.57 16.63
C LEU A 131 8.44 -5.82 15.80
N LEU A 132 9.44 -6.33 15.08
CA LEU A 132 9.31 -7.53 14.26
C LEU A 132 8.85 -8.74 15.08
N ARG A 133 9.48 -8.96 16.24
CA ARG A 133 9.19 -10.12 17.10
C ARG A 133 7.82 -10.04 17.76
N HIS A 134 7.45 -8.89 18.33
CA HIS A 134 6.21 -8.77 19.09
C HIS A 134 4.97 -8.76 18.19
N PHE A 135 5.02 -8.01 17.07
CA PHE A 135 3.87 -7.81 16.18
C PHE A 135 3.87 -8.75 14.96
N ARG A 136 4.72 -9.80 14.98
CA ARG A 136 4.83 -10.82 13.93
C ARG A 136 5.05 -10.22 12.53
N LEU A 137 5.80 -9.11 12.48
CA LEU A 137 6.12 -8.44 11.23
C LEU A 137 7.37 -9.07 10.61
N LYS A 138 7.49 -8.99 9.29
CA LYS A 138 8.74 -9.26 8.58
C LYS A 138 9.18 -8.02 7.83
N GLN A 139 10.48 -7.77 7.86
CA GLN A 139 11.13 -6.79 6.99
C GLN A 139 11.35 -7.43 5.62
N ILE A 140 10.65 -6.94 4.59
CA ILE A 140 10.67 -7.56 3.26
C ILE A 140 11.66 -6.93 2.28
N VAL A 141 12.14 -5.71 2.54
CA VAL A 141 13.16 -5.06 1.71
C VAL A 141 14.53 -5.63 2.04
N LYS A 142 15.20 -6.18 1.03
CA LYS A 142 16.54 -6.80 1.15
C LYS A 142 17.57 -6.20 0.19
N VAL A 143 17.16 -5.21 -0.59
CA VAL A 143 17.98 -4.53 -1.59
C VAL A 143 18.51 -3.21 -1.01
N PRO A 144 19.71 -2.74 -1.40
CA PRO A 144 20.20 -1.44 -1.01
C PRO A 144 19.28 -0.32 -1.52
N THR A 145 18.98 0.64 -0.65
CA THR A 145 18.09 1.77 -0.94
C THR A 145 18.84 3.10 -0.94
N ARG A 146 20.03 3.17 -0.33
CA ARG A 146 20.94 4.30 -0.44
C ARG A 146 22.38 3.79 -0.48
N LYS A 147 23.06 3.96 -1.61
CA LYS A 147 24.38 3.34 -1.86
C LYS A 147 24.30 1.82 -1.55
N ASP A 148 25.14 1.32 -0.63
CA ASP A 148 25.16 -0.09 -0.22
C ASP A 148 24.28 -0.39 1.01
N ALA A 149 23.56 0.60 1.54
CA ALA A 149 22.74 0.45 2.75
C ALA A 149 21.25 0.29 2.41
N THR A 150 20.56 -0.59 3.14
CA THR A 150 19.09 -0.71 3.14
C THR A 150 18.54 0.07 4.33
N LEU A 151 18.09 1.29 4.07
CA LEU A 151 17.59 2.20 5.11
C LEU A 151 16.07 2.41 5.02
N ASP A 152 15.51 2.17 3.84
CA ASP A 152 14.08 2.25 3.57
C ASP A 152 13.47 0.86 3.76
N LEU A 153 12.59 0.75 4.76
CA LEU A 153 12.09 -0.52 5.24
C LEU A 153 10.61 -0.71 4.87
N ILE A 154 10.18 -1.97 4.79
CA ILE A 154 8.77 -2.36 4.71
C ILE A 154 8.57 -3.50 5.70
N LEU A 155 7.99 -3.18 6.86
CA LEU A 155 7.65 -4.12 7.92
C LEU A 155 6.18 -4.51 7.76
N THR A 156 5.89 -5.81 7.57
CA THR A 156 4.52 -6.25 7.35
C THR A 156 4.23 -7.66 7.87
N ASN A 157 3.01 -7.87 8.39
CA ASN A 157 2.46 -9.21 8.66
C ASN A 157 1.86 -9.86 7.40
N MET A 158 1.78 -9.15 6.28
CA MET A 158 1.25 -9.61 4.99
C MET A 158 2.35 -10.04 4.01
N HIS A 159 3.55 -10.38 4.51
CA HIS A 159 4.72 -10.64 3.68
C HIS A 159 4.52 -11.73 2.61
N ASP A 160 3.69 -12.76 2.89
CA ASP A 160 3.37 -13.83 1.94
C ASP A 160 2.46 -13.37 0.78
N HIS A 161 1.92 -12.15 0.86
CA HIS A 161 1.08 -11.54 -0.17
C HIS A 161 1.86 -10.57 -1.08
N TYR A 162 3.14 -10.34 -0.81
CA TYR A 162 3.99 -9.47 -1.62
C TYR A 162 5.07 -10.26 -2.35
N ALA A 163 5.31 -9.90 -3.61
CA ALA A 163 6.52 -10.31 -4.30
C ALA A 163 7.74 -9.68 -3.61
N ALA A 164 8.93 -10.22 -3.88
CA ALA A 164 10.16 -9.62 -3.38
C ALA A 164 10.24 -8.14 -3.82
N PRO A 165 10.41 -7.18 -2.89
CA PRO A 165 10.49 -5.77 -3.22
C PRO A 165 11.65 -5.49 -4.18
N GLN A 166 11.43 -4.54 -5.08
CA GLN A 166 12.41 -4.11 -6.07
C GLN A 166 12.82 -2.67 -5.80
N ALA A 167 14.10 -2.37 -5.97
CA ALA A 167 14.62 -1.02 -5.95
C ALA A 167 14.69 -0.48 -7.39
N PHE A 168 14.27 0.77 -7.55
CA PHE A 168 14.33 1.54 -8.78
C PHE A 168 15.20 2.77 -8.58
N PRO A 169 15.70 3.39 -9.65
CA PRO A 169 16.50 4.60 -9.55
C PRO A 169 15.82 5.69 -8.69
N PRO A 170 16.61 6.61 -8.13
CA PRO A 170 16.06 7.68 -7.30
C PRO A 170 15.03 8.51 -8.04
N PHE A 171 14.01 8.94 -7.31
CA PHE A 171 13.00 9.84 -7.85
C PHE A 171 13.47 11.29 -7.72
N GLY A 172 13.49 12.02 -8.84
CA GLY A 172 13.91 13.43 -8.87
C GLY A 172 15.37 13.61 -8.46
N LEU A 173 15.60 14.43 -7.43
CA LEU A 173 16.93 14.78 -6.90
C LEU A 173 17.30 13.98 -5.65
N SER A 174 16.52 12.97 -5.28
CA SER A 174 16.83 12.11 -4.13
C SER A 174 18.12 11.32 -4.38
N ASP A 175 18.86 11.02 -3.31
CA ASP A 175 19.96 10.05 -3.32
C ASP A 175 19.51 8.66 -2.83
N HIS A 176 18.22 8.48 -2.54
CA HIS A 176 17.59 7.21 -2.21
C HIS A 176 16.89 6.61 -3.43
N ASN A 177 17.10 5.30 -3.64
CA ASN A 177 16.36 4.50 -4.60
C ASN A 177 14.90 4.33 -4.15
N THR A 178 14.00 4.31 -5.13
CA THR A 178 12.57 4.06 -4.88
C THR A 178 12.33 2.58 -4.64
N VAL A 179 11.56 2.20 -3.62
CA VAL A 179 11.20 0.80 -3.35
C VAL A 179 9.77 0.51 -3.78
N LEU A 180 9.58 -0.55 -4.57
CA LEU A 180 8.27 -1.06 -4.98
C LEU A 180 8.01 -2.43 -4.35
N ALA A 181 6.96 -2.52 -3.54
CA ALA A 181 6.39 -3.79 -3.10
C ALA A 181 5.08 -4.05 -3.87
N ALA A 182 5.09 -5.05 -4.75
CA ALA A 182 3.92 -5.44 -5.53
C ALA A 182 3.22 -6.64 -4.89
N ALA A 183 1.89 -6.61 -4.83
CA ALA A 183 1.12 -7.77 -4.41
C ALA A 183 1.39 -8.95 -5.36
N ILE A 184 1.47 -10.17 -4.83
CA ILE A 184 1.49 -11.37 -5.65
C ILE A 184 0.10 -11.50 -6.25
N ASP A 185 0.00 -11.24 -7.55
CA ASP A 185 -1.12 -11.71 -8.34
C ASP A 185 -1.10 -13.24 -8.27
N LYS A 186 -1.84 -13.80 -7.31
CA LYS A 186 -2.41 -15.13 -7.49
C LYS A 186 -3.32 -14.95 -8.69
N LYS A 187 -2.77 -15.21 -9.90
CA LYS A 187 -3.50 -15.26 -11.16
C LYS A 187 -4.90 -15.65 -10.79
N GLN A 188 -5.87 -14.74 -10.98
CA GLN A 188 -7.27 -15.08 -10.85
C GLN A 188 -7.40 -16.44 -11.49
N ASN A 189 -7.86 -17.42 -10.72
CA ASN A 189 -8.13 -18.74 -11.25
C ASN A 189 -8.78 -18.50 -12.61
N ASN A 190 -8.09 -18.85 -13.70
CA ASN A 190 -8.48 -18.47 -15.06
C ASN A 190 -9.72 -19.27 -15.49
N ASN A 191 -10.58 -19.60 -14.54
CA ASN A 191 -12.00 -19.84 -14.68
C ASN A 191 -12.72 -18.55 -15.10
N ARG A 192 -12.20 -17.86 -16.13
CA ARG A 192 -13.07 -17.13 -17.04
C ARG A 192 -14.05 -18.19 -17.53
N LYS A 193 -15.29 -18.16 -17.03
CA LYS A 193 -16.36 -18.98 -17.58
C LYS A 193 -16.39 -18.66 -19.07
N LYS A 194 -15.90 -19.58 -19.91
CA LYS A 194 -16.06 -19.47 -21.35
C LYS A 194 -17.52 -19.80 -21.62
N THR A 195 -18.33 -18.79 -21.94
CA THR A 195 -19.63 -19.02 -22.53
C THR A 195 -19.40 -19.59 -23.92
N ILE A 196 -19.54 -20.91 -24.06
CA ILE A 196 -19.48 -21.56 -25.36
C ILE A 196 -20.91 -21.59 -25.91
N ILE A 197 -21.21 -20.71 -26.85
CA ILE A 197 -22.46 -20.77 -27.60
C ILE A 197 -22.32 -21.95 -28.57
N LYS A 198 -23.05 -23.03 -28.31
CA LYS A 198 -23.17 -24.17 -29.24
C LYS A 198 -24.55 -24.12 -29.87
N ARG A 199 -24.63 -24.42 -31.17
CA ARG A 199 -25.93 -24.65 -31.84
C ARG A 199 -26.60 -25.86 -31.22
N ASP A 200 -27.90 -25.77 -30.96
CA ASP A 200 -28.70 -26.91 -30.52
C ASP A 200 -28.88 -27.89 -31.69
N LEU A 201 -28.28 -29.08 -31.56
CA LEU A 201 -28.28 -30.12 -32.58
C LEU A 201 -29.39 -31.15 -32.42
N ARG A 202 -30.32 -30.95 -31.47
CA ARG A 202 -31.51 -31.81 -31.32
C ARG A 202 -32.32 -31.80 -32.61
N THR A 203 -32.95 -32.94 -32.90
CA THR A 203 -33.74 -33.16 -34.14
C THR A 203 -34.87 -32.14 -34.30
N SER A 204 -35.55 -31.78 -33.22
CA SER A 204 -36.60 -30.76 -33.21
C SER A 204 -36.08 -29.38 -33.60
N SER A 205 -34.94 -28.96 -33.05
CA SER A 205 -34.30 -27.66 -33.32
C SER A 205 -33.74 -27.58 -34.74
N LYS A 206 -33.18 -28.68 -35.26
CA LYS A 206 -32.77 -28.81 -36.68
C LYS A 206 -33.96 -28.71 -37.63
N ALA A 207 -35.06 -29.39 -37.32
CA ALA A 207 -36.28 -29.34 -38.14
C ALA A 207 -36.92 -27.95 -38.13
N ALA A 208 -36.88 -27.25 -36.99
CA ALA A 208 -37.36 -25.87 -36.89
C ALA A 208 -36.52 -24.90 -37.76
N LEU A 209 -35.19 -25.03 -37.73
CA LEU A 209 -34.30 -24.25 -38.60
C LEU A 209 -34.57 -24.54 -40.08
N GLY A 210 -34.76 -25.81 -40.45
CA GLY A 210 -35.10 -26.19 -41.82
C GLY A 210 -36.39 -25.55 -42.31
N ARG A 211 -37.46 -25.58 -41.48
CA ARG A 211 -38.74 -24.90 -41.79
C ARG A 211 -38.56 -23.39 -41.97
N TYR A 212 -37.76 -22.76 -41.13
CA TYR A 212 -37.47 -21.34 -41.24
C TYR A 212 -36.74 -20.98 -42.54
N LEU A 213 -35.70 -21.75 -42.92
CA LEU A 213 -34.94 -21.50 -44.15
C LEU A 213 -35.79 -21.68 -45.42
N ILE A 214 -36.76 -22.60 -45.39
CA ILE A 214 -37.73 -22.80 -46.48
C ILE A 214 -38.68 -21.60 -46.60
N SER A 215 -38.95 -20.89 -45.50
CA SER A 215 -39.87 -19.74 -45.50
C SER A 215 -39.23 -18.42 -45.98
N ILE A 216 -37.92 -18.42 -46.25
CA ILE A 216 -37.22 -17.25 -46.78
C ILE A 216 -37.29 -17.32 -48.32
N ASP A 217 -37.64 -16.20 -48.94
CA ASP A 217 -37.51 -16.02 -50.39
C ASP A 217 -36.03 -15.75 -50.72
N TRP A 218 -35.47 -16.59 -51.57
CA TRP A 218 -34.07 -16.55 -51.99
C TRP A 218 -33.88 -16.03 -53.41
N SER A 219 -34.96 -15.55 -54.05
CA SER A 219 -34.93 -14.97 -55.39
C SER A 219 -34.31 -13.57 -55.44
#